data_AF-A0AA38VFJ5-F1
#
_entry.id   AF-A0AA38VFJ5-F1
#
_cell.length_a   1.000
_cell.length_b   1.000
_cell.length_c   1.000
_cell.angle_alpha   90.00
_cell.angle_beta   90.00
_cell.angle_gamma   90.00
#
_symmetry.space_group_name_H-M   'P 1'
#
loop_
_entity.id
_entity.type
_entity.pdbx_description
1 polymer ?
#
loop_
_entity_poly.entity_id
_entity_poly.type
_entity_poly.pdbx_seq_one_letter_code
_entity_poly.pdbx_strand_id
1 'polypeptide(L)' 'MGLHQILADEDSDDENAVRAATFWGAFTLDHVWSLATGLLPQSSYLPRLPPKPPIVEDIEASLWILYRDDGK' A
#
# COMPACT_ATOMS: atom_id res chain seq x y z
N MET A 1 -12.35 3.27 -5.74
CA MET A 1 -12.06 2.31 -4.64
C MET A 1 -11.95 2.93 -3.25
N GLY A 2 -12.22 4.23 -2.99
CA GLY A 2 -12.43 4.75 -1.63
C GLY A 2 -11.26 4.68 -0.62
N LEU A 3 -10.17 3.97 -0.92
CA LEU A 3 -9.05 3.68 0.00
C LEU A 3 -8.29 4.92 0.54
N HIS A 4 -8.53 6.10 -0.05
CA HIS A 4 -7.98 7.36 0.42
C HIS A 4 -8.82 8.00 1.55
N GLN A 5 -10.02 7.48 1.82
CA GLN A 5 -10.89 7.93 2.91
C GLN A 5 -10.54 7.15 4.16
N ILE A 6 -9.60 7.67 4.94
CA ILE A 6 -9.38 7.20 6.32
C ILE A 6 -10.53 7.77 7.14
N LEU A 7 -11.48 6.91 7.51
CA LEU A 7 -12.57 7.25 8.42
C LEU A 7 -12.00 7.13 9.83
N ALA A 8 -11.51 8.26 10.36
CA ALA A 8 -10.85 8.32 11.66
C ALA A 8 -11.76 7.99 12.88
N ASP A 9 -13.05 7.73 12.66
CA ASP A 9 -14.05 7.59 13.72
C ASP A 9 -14.82 6.25 13.69
N GLU A 10 -14.67 5.43 12.64
CA GLU A 10 -15.41 4.15 12.49
C GLU A 10 -14.52 2.90 12.48
N ASP A 11 -13.28 2.99 11.98
CA ASP A 11 -12.41 1.84 11.80
C ASP A 11 -11.28 1.81 12.84
N SER A 12 -10.85 0.61 13.21
CA SER A 12 -9.69 0.42 14.08
C SER A 12 -8.41 0.97 13.43
N ASP A 13 -7.43 1.37 14.26
CA ASP A 13 -6.12 1.82 13.78
C ASP A 13 -5.46 0.78 12.85
N ASP A 14 -5.68 -0.51 13.12
CA ASP A 14 -5.21 -1.63 12.30
C ASP A 14 -5.87 -1.66 10.91
N GLU A 15 -7.19 -1.50 10.83
CA GLU A 15 -7.90 -1.44 9.55
C GLU A 15 -7.47 -0.24 8.71
N ASN A 16 -7.26 0.90 9.35
CA ASN A 16 -6.73 2.10 8.71
C ASN A 16 -5.30 1.89 8.20
N ALA A 17 -4.44 1.21 8.97
CA ALA A 17 -3.09 0.88 8.55
C ALA A 17 -3.08 -0.07 7.33
N VAL A 18 -3.93 -1.10 7.32
CA VAL A 18 -4.07 -2.03 6.18
C VAL A 18 -4.57 -1.31 4.93
N ARG A 19 -5.57 -0.44 5.06
CA ARG A 19 -6.09 0.37 3.94
C ARG A 19 -5.02 1.30 3.39
N ALA A 20 -4.27 1.99 4.25
CA ALA A 20 -3.16 2.85 3.84
C ALA A 20 -2.05 2.06 3.13
N ALA A 21 -1.63 0.91 3.68
CA ALA A 21 -0.65 0.03 3.05
C ALA A 21 -1.11 -0.45 1.67
N THR A 22 -2.38 -0.87 1.56
CA THR A 22 -2.99 -1.31 0.30
C THR A 22 -3.02 -0.18 -0.73
N PHE A 23 -3.41 1.03 -0.30
CA PHE A 23 -3.42 2.21 -1.15
C PHE A 23 -2.01 2.51 -1.71
N TRP A 24 -1.00 2.57 -0.83
CA TRP A 24 0.37 2.87 -1.25
C TRP A 24 0.97 1.77 -2.12
N GLY A 25 0.65 0.50 -1.86
CA GLY A 25 1.04 -0.62 -2.72
C GLY A 25 0.46 -0.50 -4.13
N ALA A 26 -0.84 -0.25 -4.26
CA ALA A 26 -1.47 -0.08 -5.57
C ALA A 26 -0.98 1.18 -6.30
N PHE A 27 -0.82 2.29 -5.59
CA PHE A 27 -0.34 3.56 -6.13
C PHE A 27 1.09 3.45 -6.67
N THR A 28 2.00 2.86 -5.90
CA THR A 28 3.40 2.65 -6.33
C THR A 28 3.48 1.69 -7.51
N LEU A 29 2.67 0.63 -7.53
CA LEU A 29 2.62 -0.31 -8.64
C LEU A 29 2.14 0.34 -9.95
N ASP A 30 1.04 1.10 -9.91
CA ASP A 30 0.54 1.85 -11.08
C ASP A 30 1.61 2.80 -11.62
N HIS A 31 2.29 3.52 -10.71
CA HIS A 31 3.39 4.43 -11.08
C HIS A 31 4.56 3.70 -11.75
N VAL A 32 5.05 2.60 -11.16
CA VAL A 32 6.16 1.82 -11.72
C VAL A 32 5.77 1.20 -13.06
N TRP A 33 4.55 0.70 -13.18
CA TRP A 33 4.03 0.10 -14.41
C TRP A 33 3.94 1.13 -15.54
N SER A 34 3.39 2.31 -15.24
CA SER A 34 3.33 3.44 -16.16
C SER A 34 4.72 3.90 -16.60
N LEU A 35 5.68 4.00 -15.67
CA LEU A 35 7.07 4.31 -15.98
C LEU A 35 7.71 3.24 -16.88
N ALA A 36 7.49 1.96 -16.60
CA ALA A 36 8.05 0.84 -17.37
C ALA A 36 7.47 0.75 -18.79
N THR A 37 6.22 1.16 -18.98
CA THR A 37 5.49 1.05 -20.26
C THR A 37 5.42 2.36 -21.04
N GLY A 38 5.88 3.48 -20.46
CA GLY A 38 5.75 4.81 -21.04
C GLY A 38 4.31 5.33 -21.09
N LEU A 39 3.41 4.75 -20.30
CA LEU A 39 2.01 5.16 -20.18
C LEU A 39 1.87 6.18 -19.04
N LEU A 40 0.85 7.02 -19.10
CA LEU A 40 0.52 7.92 -18.00
C LEU A 40 -0.11 7.11 -16.84
N PRO A 41 0.28 7.35 -15.58
CA PRO A 41 -0.40 6.76 -14.43
C PRO A 41 -1.87 7.17 -14.44
N GLN A 42 -2.77 6.25 -14.08
CA GLN A 42 -4.21 6.56 -13.98
C GLN A 42 -4.54 7.26 -12.65
N SER A 43 -3.69 8.18 -12.20
CA SER A 43 -3.91 8.98 -11.00
C SER A 43 -4.73 10.23 -11.35
N SER A 44 -6.05 10.09 -11.54
CA SER A 44 -6.92 11.26 -11.67
C SER A 44 -7.13 11.91 -10.29
N TYR A 45 -6.43 13.03 -10.07
CA TYR A 45 -6.71 14.02 -9.03
C TYR A 45 -7.04 13.43 -7.64
N LEU A 46 -6.02 12.87 -6.97
CA LEU A 46 -6.15 12.36 -5.60
C LEU A 46 -6.19 13.56 -4.62
N PRO A 47 -7.36 13.95 -4.08
CA PRO A 47 -7.46 15.23 -3.37
C PRO A 47 -6.76 15.20 -2.00
N ARG A 48 -6.56 14.00 -1.43
CA ARG A 48 -5.87 13.75 -0.16
C ARG A 48 -5.26 12.36 -0.17
N LEU A 49 -3.93 12.27 -0.09
CA LEU A 49 -3.25 11.00 0.09
C LEU A 49 -3.33 10.61 1.57
N PRO A 50 -3.61 9.34 1.90
CA PRO A 50 -3.45 8.85 3.26
C PRO A 50 -1.98 9.00 3.68
N PRO A 51 -1.69 9.25 4.97
CA PRO A 51 -0.32 9.26 5.48
C PRO A 51 0.40 7.99 5.06
N LYS A 52 1.68 8.14 4.68
CA LYS A 52 2.51 7.00 4.33
C LYS A 52 2.59 6.10 5.58
N PRO A 53 2.25 4.81 5.47
CA PRO A 53 2.39 3.89 6.59
C PRO A 53 3.86 3.84 7.01
N PRO A 54 4.15 3.64 8.31
CA PRO A 54 5.51 3.48 8.79
C PRO A 54 6.17 2.33 8.03
N ILE A 55 7.38 2.58 7.53
CA ILE A 55 8.21 1.53 6.94
C ILE A 55 8.72 0.69 8.11
N VAL A 56 8.42 -0.61 8.09
CA VAL A 56 8.98 -1.55 9.05
C VAL A 56 10.33 -2.02 8.50
N GLU A 57 11.40 -1.34 8.90
CA GLU A 57 12.76 -1.60 8.39
C GLU A 57 13.18 -3.06 8.56
N ASP A 58 12.78 -3.72 9.64
CA ASP A 58 13.06 -5.14 9.88
C ASP A 58 12.46 -6.06 8.80
N ILE A 59 11.28 -5.72 8.27
CA ILE A 59 10.62 -6.49 7.21
C ILE A 59 11.28 -6.20 5.86
N GLU A 60 11.70 -4.96 5.61
CA GLU A 60 12.34 -4.55 4.36
C GLU A 60 13.79 -5.07 4.25
N ALA A 61 14.50 -5.14 5.37
CA ALA A 61 15.84 -5.71 5.46
C ALA A 61 15.85 -7.25 5.48
N SER A 62 14.70 -7.87 5.77
CA SER A 62 14.57 -9.32 5.73
C SER A 62 14.64 -9.84 4.30
N LEU A 63 15.39 -10.93 4.10
CA LEU A 63 15.32 -11.68 2.85
C LEU A 63 13.88 -12.15 2.66
N TRP A 64 13.34 -11.96 1.45
CA TRP A 64 12.05 -12.54 1.10
C TRP A 64 12.15 -14.07 1.22
N ILE A 65 11.52 -14.63 2.25
CA ILE A 65 11.43 -16.07 2.46
C ILE A 65 10.11 -16.54 1.90
N LEU A 66 10.14 -17.53 1.01
CA LEU A 66 8.93 -18.18 0.55
C LEU A 66 8.22 -18.80 1.76
N TYR A 67 6.91 -18.55 1.92
CA TYR A 67 6.13 -19.25 2.92
C TYR A 67 6.27 -20.75 2.71
N ARG A 68 6.85 -21.43 3.69
CA ARG A 68 6.97 -22.88 3.73
C ARG A 68 6.04 -23.34 4.84
N ASP A 69 4.87 -23.83 4.46
CA ASP A 69 4.01 -24.55 5.39
C ASP A 69 4.77 -25.79 5.84
N ASP A 70 5.28 -25.78 7.07
CA ASP A 70 5.92 -26.94 7.67
C ASP A 70 4.91 -27.89 8.32
N GLY A 71 3.60 -27.63 8.16
CA GLY A 71 2.52 -28.61 8.28
C GLY A 71 2.53 -29.40 9.60
N LYS A 72 2.86 -28.74 10.71
CA LYS A 72 2.84 -29.34 12.05
C LYS A 72 1.53 -29.06 12.77
#